data_AF-A0A534SXD2-F1
#
_entry.id   AF-A0A534SXD2-F1
#
_cell.length_a   1.000
_cell.length_b   1.000
_cell.length_c   1.000
_cell.angle_alpha   90.00
_cell.angle_beta   90.00
_cell.angle_gamma   90.00
#
_symmetry.space_group_name_H-M   'P 1'
#
loop_
_entity.id
_entity.type
_entity.pdbx_description
1 polymer ?
#
loop_
_entity_poly.entity_id
_entity_poly.type
_entity_poly.pdbx_seq_one_letter_code
_entity_poly.pdbx_strand_id
1 'polypeptide(L)'
;MTKIIPLLLNLSKHASFCGQRVEHRLLIMKRTRFTMLQTLLAVIPLLCSASAESFGAEALKKIRIASKAAGESLVPYVIPQRLGFYREEGLDVEVVVTRGTVTTQVVVSGAVDYGNGGSIPAMLGGGR
;
A
#
# COMPACT_ATOMS: atom_id res chain seq x y z
N MET A 1 -13.80 69.45 -58.39
CA MET A 1 -13.23 69.14 -57.06
C MET A 1 -14.14 68.18 -56.31
N THR A 2 -14.25 66.90 -56.72
CA THR A 2 -15.42 66.08 -56.33
C THR A 2 -15.19 64.57 -56.16
N LYS A 3 -13.94 64.10 -56.01
CA LYS A 3 -13.65 62.65 -55.88
C LYS A 3 -12.74 62.24 -54.70
N ILE A 4 -12.37 63.15 -53.80
CA ILE A 4 -11.39 62.84 -52.72
C ILE A 4 -12.07 62.29 -51.44
N ILE A 5 -13.32 62.66 -51.20
CA ILE A 5 -14.07 62.29 -49.98
C ILE A 5 -14.38 60.78 -49.84
N PRO A 6 -14.74 60.01 -50.91
CA PRO A 6 -15.09 58.60 -50.74
C PRO A 6 -13.89 57.67 -50.50
N LEU A 7 -12.65 58.14 -50.72
CA LEU A 7 -11.44 57.31 -50.56
C LEU A 7 -11.01 57.19 -49.10
N LEU A 8 -11.16 58.27 -48.31
CA LEU A 8 -10.79 58.31 -46.89
C LEU A 8 -11.76 57.51 -46.00
N LEU A 9 -13.05 57.45 -46.37
CA LEU A 9 -14.02 56.62 -45.66
C LEU A 9 -13.80 55.11 -45.88
N ASN A 10 -13.21 54.72 -47.02
CA ASN A 10 -13.00 53.32 -47.36
C ASN A 10 -11.78 52.73 -46.64
N LEU A 11 -10.72 53.53 -46.44
CA LEU A 11 -9.53 53.13 -45.68
C LEU A 11 -9.81 52.96 -44.18
N SER A 12 -10.68 53.78 -43.59
CA SER A 12 -11.10 53.65 -42.18
C SER A 12 -11.84 52.32 -41.89
N LYS A 13 -12.66 51.86 -42.85
CA LYS A 13 -13.42 50.60 -42.70
C LYS A 13 -12.54 49.36 -42.78
N HIS A 14 -11.48 49.38 -43.60
CA HIS A 14 -10.52 48.27 -43.69
C HIS A 14 -9.66 48.12 -42.42
N ALA A 15 -9.31 49.23 -41.76
CA ALA A 15 -8.54 49.18 -40.51
C ALA A 15 -9.34 48.58 -39.34
N SER A 16 -10.62 48.94 -39.19
CA SER A 16 -11.49 48.38 -38.14
C SER A 16 -11.79 46.89 -38.33
N PHE A 17 -11.95 46.45 -39.59
CA PHE A 17 -12.23 45.04 -39.90
C PHE A 17 -11.01 44.13 -39.67
N CYS A 18 -9.79 44.66 -39.79
CA CYS A 18 -8.55 43.95 -39.51
C CYS A 18 -8.37 43.69 -38.01
N GLY A 19 -8.70 44.66 -37.14
CA GLY A 19 -8.61 44.51 -35.68
C GLY A 19 -9.64 43.53 -35.08
N GLN A 20 -10.88 43.55 -35.54
CA GLN A 20 -11.95 42.70 -35.01
C GLN A 20 -11.77 41.19 -35.29
N ARG A 21 -11.02 40.83 -36.35
CA ARG A 21 -10.79 39.42 -36.73
C ARG A 21 -9.73 38.74 -35.86
N VAL A 22 -8.79 39.50 -35.28
CA VAL A 22 -7.70 38.97 -34.45
C VAL A 22 -8.16 38.66 -33.02
N GLU A 23 -8.98 39.55 -32.44
CA GLU A 23 -9.52 39.38 -31.08
C GLU A 23 -10.44 38.15 -30.95
N HIS A 24 -11.23 37.87 -32.00
CA HIS A 24 -12.15 36.72 -32.00
C HIS A 24 -11.42 35.37 -32.04
N ARG A 25 -10.24 35.28 -32.67
CA ARG A 25 -9.44 34.04 -32.70
C ARG A 25 -8.69 33.80 -31.39
N LEU A 26 -8.21 34.85 -30.73
CA LEU A 26 -7.48 34.73 -29.47
C LEU A 26 -8.38 34.28 -28.31
N LEU A 27 -9.63 34.76 -28.29
CA LEU A 27 -10.64 34.35 -27.29
C LEU A 27 -11.06 32.89 -27.43
N ILE A 28 -11.17 32.37 -28.67
CA ILE A 28 -11.49 30.96 -28.91
C ILE A 28 -10.34 30.05 -28.45
N MET A 29 -9.08 30.40 -28.74
CA MET A 29 -7.91 29.58 -28.34
C MET A 29 -7.67 29.54 -26.81
N LYS A 30 -7.95 30.63 -26.09
CA LYS A 30 -7.80 30.66 -24.61
C LYS A 30 -8.86 29.81 -23.90
N ARG A 31 -10.08 29.76 -24.45
CA ARG A 31 -11.21 28.99 -23.88
C ARG A 31 -10.97 27.49 -24.01
N THR A 32 -10.47 27.00 -25.15
CA THR A 32 -10.22 25.56 -25.38
C THR A 32 -9.07 24.99 -24.56
N ARG A 33 -8.02 25.79 -24.28
CA ARG A 33 -6.89 25.38 -23.43
C ARG A 33 -7.27 25.28 -21.96
N PHE A 34 -8.19 26.13 -21.50
CA PHE A 34 -8.69 26.11 -20.12
C PHE A 34 -9.61 24.90 -19.86
N THR A 35 -10.45 24.53 -20.84
CA THR A 35 -11.34 23.35 -20.71
C THR A 35 -10.58 22.02 -20.77
N MET A 36 -9.57 21.91 -21.64
CA MET A 36 -8.70 20.71 -21.70
C MET A 36 -7.91 20.48 -20.40
N LEU A 37 -7.40 21.55 -19.79
CA LEU A 37 -6.67 21.46 -18.52
C LEU A 37 -7.59 21.06 -17.36
N GLN A 38 -8.83 21.55 -17.35
CA GLN A 38 -9.86 21.16 -16.37
C GLN A 38 -10.30 19.70 -16.51
N THR A 39 -10.43 19.18 -17.74
CA THR A 39 -10.75 17.76 -17.94
C THR A 39 -9.59 16.84 -17.53
N LEU A 40 -8.33 17.26 -17.76
CA LEU A 40 -7.17 16.47 -17.35
C LEU A 40 -7.04 16.38 -15.82
N LEU A 41 -7.32 17.48 -15.11
CA LEU A 41 -7.25 17.55 -13.65
C LEU A 41 -8.33 16.70 -12.95
N ALA A 42 -9.48 16.47 -13.60
CA ALA A 42 -10.57 15.67 -13.05
C ALA A 42 -10.40 14.16 -13.26
N VAL A 43 -9.68 13.72 -14.30
CA VAL A 43 -9.51 12.30 -14.64
C VAL A 43 -8.38 11.64 -13.82
N ILE A 44 -7.35 12.41 -13.45
CA ILE A 44 -6.21 11.93 -12.65
C ILE A 44 -6.62 11.36 -11.27
N PRO A 45 -7.47 12.02 -10.45
CA PRO A 45 -7.85 11.44 -9.17
C PRO A 45 -8.72 10.18 -9.30
N LEU A 46 -9.50 10.05 -10.38
CA LEU A 46 -10.35 8.88 -10.61
C LEU A 46 -9.53 7.62 -10.96
N LEU A 47 -8.38 7.78 -11.62
CA LEU A 47 -7.44 6.67 -11.87
C LEU A 47 -6.64 6.27 -10.62
N CYS A 48 -6.32 7.21 -9.72
CA CYS A 48 -5.60 6.90 -8.49
C CYS A 48 -6.41 6.10 -7.46
N SER A 49 -7.75 6.15 -7.49
CA SER A 49 -8.58 5.36 -6.58
C SER A 49 -8.69 3.88 -6.97
N ALA A 50 -8.26 3.49 -8.17
CA ALA A 50 -8.32 2.10 -8.62
C ALA A 50 -7.14 1.23 -8.16
N SER A 51 -6.05 1.82 -7.65
CA SER A 51 -4.85 1.11 -7.19
C SER A 51 -4.72 1.05 -5.67
N ALA A 52 -5.81 1.29 -4.93
CA ALA A 52 -5.87 0.92 -3.52
C ALA A 52 -6.06 -0.60 -3.40
N GLU A 53 -5.11 -1.37 -3.93
CA GLU A 53 -4.91 -2.72 -3.41
C GLU A 53 -4.55 -2.52 -1.95
N SER A 54 -5.51 -2.88 -1.09
CA SER A 54 -5.27 -3.06 0.33
C SER A 54 -3.99 -3.88 0.43
N PHE A 55 -2.88 -3.24 0.83
CA PHE A 55 -1.73 -3.92 1.42
C PHE A 55 -2.28 -4.55 2.70
N GLY A 56 -2.99 -5.67 2.54
CA GLY A 56 -3.48 -6.47 3.62
C GLY A 56 -2.23 -6.93 4.31
N ALA A 57 -1.97 -6.42 5.51
CA ALA A 57 -0.99 -7.02 6.39
C ALA A 57 -1.30 -8.52 6.41
N GLU A 58 -0.39 -9.32 5.86
CA GLU A 58 -0.58 -10.76 5.78
C GLU A 58 -0.94 -11.26 7.17
N ALA A 59 -2.12 -11.86 7.30
CA ALA A 59 -2.63 -12.26 8.59
C ALA A 59 -1.70 -13.33 9.15
N LEU A 60 -0.87 -12.94 10.12
CA LEU A 60 0.14 -13.83 10.67
C LEU A 60 -0.52 -15.07 11.26
N LYS A 61 -0.03 -16.24 10.85
CA LYS A 61 -0.48 -17.52 11.41
C LYS A 61 0.04 -17.63 12.83
N LYS A 62 -0.88 -17.70 13.78
CA LYS A 62 -0.53 -17.90 15.19
C LYS A 62 -0.03 -19.32 15.46
N ILE A 63 1.12 -19.45 16.11
CA ILE A 63 1.75 -20.71 16.53
C ILE A 63 2.15 -20.61 17.99
N ARG A 64 1.84 -21.64 18.78
CA ARG A 64 2.20 -21.76 20.19
C ARG A 64 3.28 -22.83 20.38
N ILE A 65 4.36 -22.46 21.07
CA ILE A 65 5.49 -23.35 21.32
C ILE A 65 5.69 -23.50 22.83
N ALA A 66 5.67 -24.74 23.35
CA ALA A 66 6.02 -25.01 24.73
C ALA A 66 7.54 -25.13 24.94
N SER A 67 8.09 -24.31 25.83
CA SER A 67 9.46 -24.44 26.33
C SER A 67 9.47 -25.22 27.64
N LYS A 68 10.38 -26.18 27.80
CA LYS A 68 10.55 -27.04 29.00
C LYS A 68 11.02 -26.30 30.26
N ALA A 69 11.56 -25.09 30.09
CA ALA A 69 12.08 -24.25 31.16
C ALA A 69 12.20 -22.79 30.71
N ALA A 70 12.31 -21.88 31.68
CA ALA A 70 12.78 -20.51 31.45
C ALA A 70 14.31 -20.47 31.24
N GLY A 71 14.82 -19.32 30.80
CA GLY A 71 16.27 -19.11 30.61
C GLY A 71 16.76 -19.60 29.25
N GLU A 72 17.84 -20.38 29.23
CA GLU A 72 18.53 -20.80 28.00
C GLU A 72 17.62 -21.55 27.01
N SER A 73 16.65 -22.32 27.51
CA SER A 73 15.67 -23.02 26.67
C SER A 73 14.77 -22.09 25.83
N LEU A 74 14.74 -20.79 26.13
CA LEU A 74 13.99 -19.78 25.35
C LEU A 74 14.81 -19.14 24.22
N VAL A 75 16.15 -19.23 24.28
CA VAL A 75 17.05 -18.59 23.32
C VAL A 75 16.71 -18.95 21.87
N PRO A 76 16.41 -20.22 21.52
CA PRO A 76 16.07 -20.60 20.15
C PRO A 76 14.79 -19.96 19.60
N TYR A 77 13.94 -19.40 20.46
CA TYR A 77 12.66 -18.79 20.06
C TYR A 77 12.72 -17.26 20.15
N VAL A 78 13.33 -16.73 21.21
CA VAL A 78 13.40 -15.29 21.43
C VAL A 78 14.32 -14.60 20.43
N ILE A 79 15.45 -15.21 20.07
CA ILE A 79 16.39 -14.59 19.12
C ILE A 79 15.77 -14.45 17.72
N PRO A 80 15.22 -15.51 17.09
CA PRO A 80 14.53 -15.37 15.80
C PRO A 80 13.35 -14.41 15.84
N GLN A 81 12.58 -14.40 16.94
CA GLN A 81 11.46 -13.49 17.11
C GLN A 81 11.90 -12.02 17.14
N ARG A 82 13.01 -11.71 17.84
CA ARG A 82 13.60 -10.36 17.87
C ARG A 82 14.19 -9.94 16.54
N LEU A 83 14.79 -10.88 15.81
CA LEU A 83 15.34 -10.64 14.47
C LEU A 83 14.25 -10.53 13.40
N GLY A 84 13.01 -10.93 13.70
CA GLY A 84 11.87 -10.81 12.79
C GLY A 84 11.68 -12.01 11.87
N PHE A 85 12.48 -13.08 12.00
CA PHE A 85 12.41 -14.26 11.11
C PHE A 85 11.03 -14.91 11.09
N TYR A 86 10.33 -14.99 12.23
CA TYR A 86 8.96 -15.52 12.24
C TYR A 86 7.99 -14.64 11.46
N ARG A 87 8.16 -13.31 11.52
CA ARG A 87 7.28 -12.37 10.84
C ARG A 87 7.53 -12.35 9.34
N GLU A 88 8.76 -12.56 8.90
CA GLU A 88 9.14 -12.75 7.50
C GLU A 88 8.48 -14.00 6.90
N GLU A 89 8.29 -15.04 7.70
CA GLU A 89 7.60 -16.28 7.32
C GLU A 89 6.07 -16.23 7.55
N GLY A 90 5.51 -15.05 7.87
CA GLY A 90 4.07 -14.89 8.10
C GLY A 90 3.57 -15.57 9.39
N LEU A 91 4.43 -15.75 10.40
CA LEU A 91 4.13 -16.43 11.66
C LEU A 91 4.07 -15.45 12.84
N ASP A 92 3.09 -15.64 13.72
CA ASP A 92 3.00 -15.03 15.04
C ASP A 92 3.27 -16.09 16.12
N VAL A 93 4.48 -16.07 16.69
CA VAL A 93 4.96 -17.11 17.60
C VAL A 93 4.79 -16.68 19.06
N GLU A 94 4.05 -17.50 19.81
CA GLU A 94 3.85 -17.38 21.25
C GLU A 94 4.58 -18.53 21.97
N VAL A 95 5.51 -18.20 22.87
CA VAL A 95 6.27 -19.20 23.63
C VAL A 95 5.69 -19.34 25.03
N VAL A 96 5.21 -20.54 25.37
CA VAL A 96 4.65 -20.87 26.68
C VAL A 96 5.68 -21.64 27.50
N VAL A 97 6.08 -21.11 28.65
CA VAL A 97 6.97 -21.84 29.55
C VAL A 97 6.18 -22.90 30.30
N THR A 98 6.67 -24.13 30.22
CA THR A 98 6.13 -25.31 30.90
C THR A 98 7.22 -25.92 31.78
N ARG A 99 6.84 -26.93 32.57
CA ARG A 99 7.80 -27.80 33.24
C ARG A 99 8.17 -28.93 32.28
N GLY A 100 9.45 -29.29 32.17
CA GLY A 100 9.91 -30.29 31.19
C GLY A 100 9.21 -31.65 31.25
N THR A 101 8.64 -32.04 32.39
CA THR A 101 7.85 -33.28 32.54
C THR A 101 6.42 -33.18 31.99
N VAL A 102 5.93 -31.98 31.64
CA VAL A 102 4.57 -31.76 31.11
C VAL A 102 4.56 -31.23 29.68
N THR A 103 5.72 -30.83 29.13
CA THR A 103 5.81 -30.25 27.78
C THR A 103 5.23 -31.17 26.71
N THR A 104 5.54 -32.47 26.76
CA THR A 104 5.01 -33.46 25.81
C THR A 104 3.49 -33.59 25.92
N GLN A 105 2.96 -33.59 27.13
CA GLN A 105 1.53 -33.71 27.41
C GLN A 105 0.76 -32.48 26.90
N VAL A 106 1.35 -31.30 26.98
CA VAL A 106 0.76 -30.04 26.48
C VAL A 106 0.70 -30.01 24.95
N VAL A 107 1.68 -30.63 24.26
CA VAL A 107 1.63 -30.82 22.80
C VAL A 107 0.56 -31.86 22.45
N VAL A 108 0.54 -33.01 23.13
CA VAL A 108 -0.43 -34.09 22.89
C VAL A 108 -1.87 -33.63 23.13
N SER A 109 -2.11 -32.75 24.09
CA SER A 109 -3.45 -32.19 24.34
C SER A 109 -3.91 -31.18 23.28
N GLY A 110 -3.03 -30.76 22.37
CA GLY A 110 -3.32 -29.70 21.39
C GLY A 110 -3.35 -28.29 21.99
N ALA A 111 -2.92 -28.13 23.24
CA ALA A 111 -2.85 -26.82 23.88
C ALA A 111 -1.73 -25.94 23.29
N VAL A 112 -0.71 -26.54 22.68
CA VAL A 112 0.33 -25.89 21.89
C VAL A 112 0.62 -26.70 20.63
N ASP A 113 1.19 -26.07 19.61
CA ASP A 113 1.48 -26.71 18.32
C ASP A 113 2.82 -27.47 18.33
N TYR A 114 3.82 -26.93 19.05
CA TYR A 114 5.16 -27.52 19.15
C TYR A 114 5.67 -27.49 20.59
N GLY A 115 6.67 -28.30 20.91
CA GLY A 115 7.35 -28.21 22.19
C GLY A 115 8.75 -28.82 22.19
N ASN A 116 9.65 -28.30 23.03
CA ASN A 116 10.98 -28.89 23.25
C ASN A 116 11.00 -29.82 24.49
N GLY A 117 10.13 -30.83 24.48
CA GLY A 117 10.01 -31.79 25.58
C GLY A 117 11.03 -32.92 25.48
N GLY A 118 11.65 -33.28 26.60
CA GLY A 118 12.42 -34.53 26.77
C GLY A 118 13.53 -34.80 25.75
N SER A 119 14.13 -36.00 25.82
CA SER A 119 14.94 -36.55 24.74
C SER A 119 14.04 -37.32 23.77
N ILE A 120 14.47 -37.54 22.53
CA ILE A 120 13.71 -38.34 21.54
C ILE A 120 13.26 -39.70 22.11
N PRO A 121 14.10 -40.46 22.83
CA PRO A 121 13.65 -41.69 23.50
C PRO A 121 12.53 -41.47 24.52
N ALA A 122 12.58 -40.39 25.30
CA ALA A 122 11.53 -40.07 26.28
C ALA A 122 10.21 -39.72 25.60
N MET A 123 10.25 -39.04 24.45
CA MET A 123 9.05 -38.73 23.66
C MET A 123 8.43 -39.99 23.05
N LEU A 124 9.26 -40.87 22.46
CA LEU A 124 8.79 -42.15 21.89
C LEU A 124 8.26 -43.11 22.97
N GLY A 125 8.80 -43.05 24.18
CA GLY A 125 8.31 -43.80 25.34
C GLY A 125 7.02 -43.27 25.97
N GLY A 126 6.45 -42.17 25.44
CA GLY A 126 5.19 -41.58 25.92
C GLY A 126 5.34 -40.51 27.01
N GLY A 127 6.55 -39.96 27.21
CA GLY A 127 6.79 -38.81 28.09
C GLY A 127 6.40 -39.05 29.55
N ARG A 128 6.64 -40.27 30.05
CA ARG A 128 6.23 -40.74 31.39
C ARG A 128 7.26 -40.40 32.45
#